data_AF-A0A090Q1A0-F1
#
_entry.id   AF-A0A090Q1A0-F1
#
_cell.length_a   1.000
_cell.length_b   1.000
_cell.length_c   1.000
_cell.angle_alpha   90.00
_cell.angle_beta   90.00
_cell.angle_gamma   90.00
#
_symmetry.space_group_name_H-M   'P 1'
#
loop_
_entity.id
_entity.type
_entity.pdbx_description
1 polymer ?
#
loop_
_entity_poly.entity_id
_entity_poly.type
_entity_poly.pdbx_seq_one_letter_code
_entity_poly.pdbx_strand_id
1 'polypeptide(L)'
;MLYITFIIVFGLIILLFIIKGSTSKDKHLQAQLDKYIEREGYIVKEVKTLKKDLKKLEAKLKGYQEYEIAGVHISKRKNYILDNCNEGDEITLKPEPNNPVDENAIAIYHESKHIGYVRAIDIDKLKDTVNDIYSAYIEKIEVGYHFTVTFMIKKH
;
A
#
# COMPACT_ATOMS: atom_id res chain seq x y z
N MET A 1 -22.68 38.92 41.39
CA MET A 1 -22.99 37.96 40.29
C MET A 1 -23.95 38.50 39.22
N LEU A 2 -24.92 39.38 39.54
CA LEU A 2 -25.86 39.91 38.53
C LEU A 2 -25.25 40.72 37.37
N TYR A 3 -24.08 41.34 37.59
CA TYR A 3 -23.48 42.25 36.60
C TYR A 3 -22.84 41.51 35.40
N ILE A 4 -22.28 40.32 35.64
CA ILE A 4 -21.58 39.52 34.61
C ILE A 4 -22.60 38.91 33.64
N THR A 5 -23.74 38.44 34.12
CA THR A 5 -24.83 37.93 33.29
C THR A 5 -25.43 39.01 32.39
N PHE A 6 -25.53 40.25 32.88
CA PHE A 6 -26.03 41.36 32.07
C PHE A 6 -25.10 41.68 30.88
N ILE A 7 -23.79 41.65 31.10
CA ILE A 7 -22.79 41.91 30.03
C ILE A 7 -22.84 40.83 28.95
N ILE A 8 -22.98 39.56 29.32
CA ILE A 8 -23.04 38.44 28.36
C ILE A 8 -24.31 38.53 27.50
N VAL A 9 -25.46 38.82 28.12
CA VAL A 9 -26.74 38.94 27.41
C VAL A 9 -26.75 40.17 26.51
N PHE A 10 -26.23 41.31 26.98
CA PHE A 10 -26.15 42.53 26.16
C PHE A 10 -25.17 42.37 24.98
N GLY A 11 -24.05 41.67 25.21
CA GLY A 11 -23.11 41.30 24.15
C GLY A 11 -23.73 40.43 23.06
N LEU A 12 -24.54 39.42 23.45
CA LEU A 12 -25.28 38.57 22.51
C LEU A 12 -26.32 39.35 21.70
N ILE A 13 -27.02 40.30 22.32
CA ILE A 13 -28.03 41.13 21.63
C ILE A 13 -27.37 42.07 20.62
N ILE A 14 -26.24 42.68 20.96
CA ILE A 14 -25.47 43.53 20.03
C ILE A 14 -24.94 42.69 18.86
N LEU A 15 -24.42 41.48 19.14
CA LEU A 15 -23.94 40.56 18.12
C LEU A 15 -25.09 40.20 17.14
N LEU A 16 -26.28 39.92 17.66
CA LEU A 16 -27.47 39.65 16.84
C LEU A 16 -27.94 40.87 16.03
N PHE A 17 -27.76 42.09 16.54
CA PHE A 17 -28.09 43.33 15.83
C PHE A 17 -27.10 43.64 14.70
N ILE A 18 -25.81 43.37 14.90
CA ILE A 18 -24.78 43.49 13.86
C ILE A 18 -25.06 42.51 12.71
N ILE A 19 -25.49 41.30 13.05
CA ILE A 19 -25.90 40.27 12.06
C ILE A 19 -27.18 40.68 11.30
N LYS A 20 -28.07 41.49 11.90
CA LYS A 20 -29.34 41.90 11.26
C LYS A 20 -29.21 43.08 10.30
N GLY A 21 -28.12 43.84 10.33
CA GLY A 21 -27.98 45.13 9.64
C GLY A 21 -27.33 45.12 8.25
N SER A 22 -26.79 44.00 7.75
CA SER A 22 -25.92 43.96 6.55
C SER A 22 -26.55 43.25 5.34
N THR A 23 -27.82 43.55 5.06
CA THR A 23 -28.71 42.75 4.18
C THR A 23 -28.33 42.61 2.69
N SER A 24 -27.30 43.29 2.18
CA SER A 24 -26.82 43.13 0.79
C SER A 24 -25.41 42.53 0.64
N LYS A 25 -24.46 42.85 1.53
CA LYS A 25 -23.14 42.19 1.54
C LYS A 25 -23.21 40.79 2.14
N ASP A 26 -24.19 40.56 3.03
CA ASP A 26 -24.42 39.26 3.64
C ASP A 26 -24.87 38.21 2.64
N LYS A 27 -25.64 38.55 1.59
CA LYS A 27 -26.08 37.56 0.59
C LYS A 27 -24.93 36.96 -0.22
N HIS A 28 -23.97 37.79 -0.61
CA HIS A 28 -22.79 37.32 -1.33
C HIS A 28 -21.87 36.51 -0.41
N LEU A 29 -21.71 36.93 0.84
CA LEU A 29 -20.91 36.22 1.83
C LEU A 29 -21.54 34.87 2.20
N GLN A 30 -22.86 34.81 2.40
CA GLN A 30 -23.59 33.55 2.61
C GLN A 30 -23.42 32.61 1.42
N ALA A 31 -23.56 33.09 0.19
CA ALA A 31 -23.36 32.25 -1.00
C ALA A 31 -21.93 31.71 -1.14
N GLN A 32 -20.91 32.49 -0.72
CA GLN A 32 -19.53 32.02 -0.66
C GLN A 32 -19.32 30.96 0.43
N LEU A 33 -19.94 31.17 1.60
CA LEU A 33 -19.90 30.21 2.72
C LEU A 33 -20.60 28.90 2.36
N ASP A 34 -21.77 28.96 1.74
CA ASP A 34 -22.53 27.79 1.29
C ASP A 34 -21.72 26.96 0.29
N LYS A 35 -21.07 27.61 -0.69
CA LYS A 35 -20.16 26.93 -1.64
C LYS A 35 -18.96 26.28 -0.94
N TYR A 36 -18.42 26.92 0.10
CA TYR A 36 -17.32 26.38 0.86
C TYR A 36 -17.75 25.14 1.67
N ILE A 37 -18.90 25.20 2.34
CA ILE A 37 -19.51 24.08 3.07
C ILE A 37 -19.83 22.91 2.13
N GLU A 38 -20.40 23.20 0.95
CA GLU A 38 -20.68 22.18 -0.07
C GLU A 38 -19.39 21.48 -0.54
N ARG A 39 -18.32 22.24 -0.78
CA ARG A 39 -17.01 21.71 -1.16
C ARG A 39 -16.40 20.86 -0.05
N GLU A 40 -16.46 21.30 1.21
CA GLU A 40 -16.00 20.50 2.34
C GLU A 40 -16.80 19.19 2.46
N GLY A 41 -18.12 19.25 2.29
CA GLY A 41 -18.98 18.06 2.27
C GLY A 41 -18.60 17.06 1.18
N TYR A 42 -18.28 17.57 -0.02
CA TYR A 42 -17.78 16.74 -1.13
C TYR A 42 -16.44 16.06 -0.78
N ILE A 43 -15.47 16.82 -0.27
CA ILE A 43 -14.15 16.29 0.13
C ILE A 43 -14.30 15.20 1.19
N VAL A 44 -15.14 15.41 2.20
CA VAL A 44 -15.38 14.42 3.27
C VAL A 44 -15.94 13.12 2.69
N LYS A 45 -16.87 13.20 1.72
CA LYS A 45 -17.44 12.03 1.04
C LYS A 45 -16.39 11.29 0.21
N GLU A 46 -15.54 12.01 -0.51
CA GLU A 46 -14.46 11.43 -1.31
C GLU A 46 -13.43 10.71 -0.43
N VAL A 47 -12.96 11.35 0.64
CA VAL A 47 -12.04 10.75 1.62
C VAL A 47 -12.64 9.49 2.26
N LYS A 48 -13.96 9.50 2.56
CA LYS A 48 -14.64 8.31 3.10
C LYS A 48 -14.66 7.15 2.11
N THR A 49 -14.83 7.45 0.82
CA THR A 49 -14.78 6.45 -0.25
C THR A 49 -13.38 5.88 -0.41
N LEU A 50 -12.35 6.73 -0.48
CA LEU A 50 -10.95 6.31 -0.58
C LEU A 50 -10.52 5.43 0.60
N LYS A 51 -10.93 5.77 1.84
CA LYS A 51 -10.65 4.93 3.02
C LYS A 51 -11.29 3.54 2.91
N LYS A 52 -12.48 3.44 2.33
CA LYS A 52 -13.16 2.16 2.13
C LYS A 52 -12.41 1.30 1.09
N ASP A 53 -11.98 1.92 0.00
CA ASP A 53 -11.26 1.23 -1.08
C ASP A 53 -9.87 0.78 -0.61
N LEU A 54 -9.17 1.63 0.16
CA LEU A 54 -7.91 1.27 0.80
C LEU A 54 -8.07 0.04 1.71
N LYS A 55 -9.08 0.03 2.58
CA LYS A 55 -9.36 -1.12 3.45
C LYS A 55 -9.68 -2.40 2.67
N LYS A 56 -10.36 -2.28 1.54
CA LYS A 56 -10.64 -3.41 0.64
C LYS A 56 -9.36 -3.93 -0.01
N LEU A 57 -8.45 -3.04 -0.40
CA LEU A 57 -7.15 -3.40 -0.96
C LEU A 57 -6.26 -4.07 0.10
N GLU A 58 -6.17 -3.52 1.31
CA GLU A 58 -5.45 -4.12 2.43
C GLU A 58 -5.98 -5.53 2.73
N ALA A 59 -7.29 -5.72 2.75
CA ALA A 59 -7.89 -7.05 2.94
C ALA A 59 -7.57 -8.01 1.78
N LYS A 60 -7.45 -7.51 0.55
CA LYS A 60 -7.05 -8.30 -0.62
C LYS A 60 -5.56 -8.67 -0.59
N LEU A 61 -4.72 -7.77 -0.07
CA LEU A 61 -3.28 -7.99 0.10
C LEU A 61 -2.96 -8.85 1.34
N LYS A 62 -3.91 -8.98 2.27
CA LYS A 62 -3.79 -9.83 3.45
C LYS A 62 -3.60 -11.30 3.03
N GLY A 63 -2.36 -11.77 3.05
CA GLY A 63 -1.98 -13.11 2.63
C GLY A 63 -0.90 -13.16 1.54
N TYR A 64 -0.52 -12.01 0.98
CA TYR A 64 0.68 -11.88 0.16
C TYR A 64 1.87 -11.57 1.07
N GLN A 65 2.97 -12.27 0.84
CA GLN A 65 4.25 -12.01 1.48
C GLN A 65 5.28 -11.77 0.39
N GLU A 66 5.97 -10.63 0.48
CA GLU A 66 7.03 -10.22 -0.45
C GLU A 66 8.39 -10.70 0.05
N TYR A 67 9.20 -11.19 -0.89
CA TYR A 67 10.53 -11.73 -0.65
C TYR A 67 11.49 -11.30 -1.76
N GLU A 68 12.76 -11.13 -1.43
CA GLU A 68 13.81 -10.84 -2.42
C GLU A 68 14.45 -12.14 -2.93
N ILE A 69 14.78 -12.19 -4.21
CA ILE A 69 15.52 -13.30 -4.84
C ILE A 69 17.03 -13.06 -4.64
N ALA A 70 17.68 -13.99 -3.94
CA ALA A 70 19.13 -14.03 -3.78
C ALA A 70 19.84 -14.55 -5.04
N GLY A 71 21.06 -14.05 -5.28
CA GLY A 71 21.93 -14.54 -6.37
C GLY A 71 21.55 -14.04 -7.77
N VAL A 72 20.66 -13.05 -7.87
CA VAL A 72 20.26 -12.43 -9.15
C VAL A 72 21.39 -11.65 -9.83
N HIS A 73 22.44 -11.29 -9.08
CA HIS A 73 23.63 -10.60 -9.62
C HIS A 73 24.52 -11.50 -10.48
N ILE A 74 24.36 -12.83 -10.42
CA ILE A 74 25.15 -13.76 -11.24
C ILE A 74 24.80 -13.56 -12.71
N SER A 75 25.80 -13.25 -13.56
CA SER A 75 25.60 -12.77 -14.93
C SER A 75 24.64 -13.61 -15.76
N LYS A 76 24.74 -14.94 -15.68
CA LYS A 76 23.83 -15.85 -16.42
C LYS A 76 22.37 -15.70 -16.00
N ARG A 77 22.11 -15.55 -14.69
CA ARG A 77 20.76 -15.37 -14.14
C ARG A 77 20.24 -13.97 -14.45
N LYS A 78 21.09 -12.95 -14.23
CA LYS A 78 20.78 -11.56 -14.55
C LYS A 78 20.33 -11.39 -16.00
N ASN A 79 21.13 -11.88 -16.95
CA ASN A 79 20.81 -11.76 -18.37
C ASN A 79 19.50 -12.48 -18.70
N TYR A 80 19.31 -13.70 -18.17
CA TYR A 80 18.06 -14.43 -18.38
C TYR A 80 16.84 -13.67 -17.85
N ILE A 81 16.92 -13.11 -16.64
CA ILE A 81 15.81 -12.35 -16.04
C ILE A 81 15.50 -11.11 -16.88
N LEU A 82 16.52 -10.36 -17.30
CA LEU A 82 16.33 -9.16 -18.11
C LEU A 82 15.71 -9.45 -19.49
N ASP A 83 16.04 -10.59 -20.08
CA ASP A 83 15.60 -10.94 -21.43
C ASP A 83 14.27 -11.70 -21.47
N ASN A 84 13.88 -12.39 -20.38
CA ASN A 84 12.80 -13.37 -20.40
C ASN A 84 11.79 -13.26 -19.26
N CYS A 85 12.00 -12.40 -18.25
CA CYS A 85 11.08 -12.28 -17.12
C CYS A 85 10.39 -10.92 -17.11
N ASN A 86 9.12 -10.92 -16.72
CA ASN A 86 8.26 -9.77 -16.53
C ASN A 86 7.62 -9.78 -15.13
N GLU A 87 7.20 -8.62 -14.67
CA GLU A 87 6.37 -8.51 -13.46
C GLU A 87 5.03 -9.25 -13.68
N GLY A 88 4.65 -10.08 -12.71
CA GLY A 88 3.48 -10.96 -12.77
C GLY A 88 3.75 -12.37 -13.28
N ASP A 89 4.95 -12.66 -13.79
CA ASP A 89 5.29 -14.01 -14.27
C ASP A 89 5.30 -15.02 -13.12
N GLU A 90 4.77 -16.22 -13.37
CA GLU A 90 4.74 -17.31 -12.40
C GLU A 90 6.12 -17.93 -12.21
N ILE A 91 6.47 -18.21 -10.96
CA ILE A 91 7.72 -18.87 -10.58
C ILE A 91 7.45 -20.10 -9.72
N THR A 92 8.38 -21.05 -9.77
CA THR A 92 8.35 -22.27 -8.97
C THR A 92 9.42 -22.23 -7.90
N LEU A 93 9.03 -22.55 -6.66
CA LEU A 93 9.94 -22.73 -5.53
C LEU A 93 10.22 -24.23 -5.38
N LYS A 94 11.49 -24.61 -5.30
CA LYS A 94 11.91 -26.01 -5.16
C LYS A 94 12.94 -26.18 -4.04
N PRO A 95 12.66 -26.99 -3.00
CA PRO A 95 13.65 -27.31 -1.98
C PRO A 95 14.83 -28.07 -2.60
N GLU A 96 16.05 -27.74 -2.17
CA GLU A 96 17.28 -28.43 -2.54
C GLU A 96 17.97 -29.00 -1.28
N PRO A 97 17.44 -30.07 -0.65
CA PRO A 97 17.99 -30.62 0.60
C PRO A 97 19.43 -31.14 0.50
N ASN A 98 19.91 -31.40 -0.71
CA ASN A 98 21.27 -31.85 -1.00
C ASN A 98 22.17 -30.71 -1.50
N ASN A 99 21.78 -29.44 -1.32
CA ASN A 99 22.59 -28.31 -1.74
C ASN A 99 23.87 -28.24 -0.89
N PRO A 100 25.05 -28.08 -1.51
CA PRO A 100 26.34 -28.16 -0.80
C PRO A 100 26.62 -26.97 0.12
N VAL A 101 25.84 -25.89 0.01
CA VAL A 101 26.02 -24.65 0.79
C VAL A 101 25.02 -24.54 1.93
N ASP A 102 23.76 -24.88 1.68
CA ASP A 102 22.67 -24.77 2.65
C ASP A 102 21.61 -25.85 2.40
N GLU A 103 21.46 -26.80 3.33
CA GLU A 103 20.48 -27.89 3.26
C GLU A 103 19.03 -27.40 3.25
N ASN A 104 18.77 -26.16 3.65
CA ASN A 104 17.43 -25.57 3.64
C ASN A 104 17.19 -24.69 2.41
N ALA A 105 18.12 -24.68 1.44
CA ALA A 105 18.02 -23.84 0.25
C ALA A 105 16.71 -24.11 -0.52
N ILE A 106 16.05 -23.02 -0.92
CA ILE A 106 14.88 -23.06 -1.79
C ILE A 106 15.26 -22.34 -3.09
N ALA A 107 15.39 -23.10 -4.17
CA ALA A 107 15.71 -22.58 -5.49
C ALA A 107 14.44 -22.06 -6.18
N ILE A 108 14.60 -20.97 -6.94
CA ILE A 108 13.53 -20.28 -7.65
C ILE A 108 13.73 -20.45 -9.16
N TYR A 109 12.67 -20.92 -9.83
CA TYR A 109 12.67 -21.20 -11.26
C TYR A 109 11.60 -20.38 -11.99
N HIS A 110 11.96 -19.82 -13.15
CA HIS A 110 11.03 -19.26 -14.13
C HIS A 110 11.13 -20.08 -15.41
N GLU A 111 10.02 -20.64 -15.91
CA GLU A 111 9.99 -21.53 -17.09
C GLU A 111 11.07 -22.64 -17.05
N SER A 112 11.22 -23.31 -15.89
CA SER A 112 12.27 -24.33 -15.64
C SER A 112 13.72 -23.81 -15.66
N LYS A 113 13.97 -22.51 -15.78
CA LYS A 113 15.30 -21.91 -15.63
C LYS A 113 15.49 -21.38 -14.21
N HIS A 114 16.59 -21.78 -13.59
CA HIS A 114 16.97 -21.32 -12.26
C HIS A 114 17.39 -19.84 -12.30
N ILE A 115 16.62 -18.98 -11.62
CA ILE A 115 16.83 -17.52 -11.58
C ILE A 115 17.39 -17.02 -10.25
N GLY A 116 17.34 -17.83 -9.19
CA GLY A 116 18.00 -17.53 -7.92
C GLY A 116 17.48 -18.39 -6.78
N TYR A 117 17.70 -17.91 -5.56
CA TYR A 117 17.29 -18.60 -4.33
C TYR A 117 16.45 -17.68 -3.44
N VAL A 118 15.68 -18.25 -2.54
CA VAL A 118 15.15 -17.52 -1.38
C VAL A 118 16.33 -17.07 -0.51
N ARG A 119 16.31 -15.83 0.01
CA ARG A 119 17.32 -15.37 0.97
C ARG A 119 17.30 -16.22 2.23
N ALA A 120 18.47 -16.58 2.75
CA ALA A 120 18.62 -17.39 3.97
C ALA A 120 17.77 -16.89 5.15
N ILE A 121 17.69 -15.57 5.35
CA ILE A 121 16.93 -14.93 6.44
C ILE A 121 15.40 -15.14 6.34
N ASP A 122 14.90 -15.54 5.18
CA ASP A 122 13.47 -15.70 4.90
C ASP A 122 13.06 -17.16 4.75
N ILE A 123 14.02 -18.09 4.70
CA ILE A 123 13.77 -19.52 4.53
C ILE A 123 12.88 -20.07 5.65
N ASP A 124 13.14 -19.72 6.91
CA ASP A 124 12.36 -20.23 8.05
C ASP A 124 10.87 -19.84 7.97
N LYS A 125 10.54 -18.70 7.37
CA LYS A 125 9.15 -18.27 7.15
C LYS A 125 8.48 -19.08 6.04
N LEU A 126 9.28 -19.69 5.15
CA LEU A 126 8.83 -20.40 3.96
C LEU A 126 8.92 -21.91 4.08
N LYS A 127 9.60 -22.47 5.10
CA LYS A 127 9.72 -23.92 5.29
C LYS A 127 8.37 -24.65 5.30
N ASP A 128 7.38 -24.08 5.98
CA ASP A 128 6.02 -24.64 6.00
C ASP A 128 5.26 -24.39 4.69
N THR A 129 5.69 -23.40 3.92
CA THR A 129 5.04 -22.97 2.67
C THR A 129 5.38 -23.87 1.50
N VAL A 130 6.61 -24.37 1.39
CA VAL A 130 7.02 -25.12 0.18
C VAL A 130 6.30 -26.47 0.04
N ASN A 131 5.64 -26.96 1.08
CA ASN A 131 4.88 -28.20 1.05
C ASN A 131 3.38 -28.04 0.75
N ASP A 132 2.80 -26.82 0.84
CA ASP A 132 1.40 -26.60 0.45
C ASP A 132 1.26 -26.08 -1.00
N ILE A 133 0.02 -26.01 -1.47
CA ILE A 133 -0.32 -25.42 -2.77
C ILE A 133 -0.23 -23.89 -2.62
N TYR A 134 0.90 -23.31 -2.99
CA TYR A 134 1.08 -21.86 -3.15
C TYR A 134 1.34 -21.52 -4.60
N SER A 135 0.92 -20.32 -5.01
CA SER A 135 1.41 -19.72 -6.24
C SER A 135 2.38 -18.59 -5.91
N ALA A 136 3.48 -18.53 -6.64
CA ALA A 136 4.49 -17.50 -6.49
C ALA A 136 4.68 -16.76 -7.82
N TYR A 137 4.86 -15.44 -7.74
CA TYR A 137 4.95 -14.58 -8.93
C TYR A 137 6.05 -13.54 -8.73
N ILE A 138 6.72 -13.16 -9.82
CA ILE A 138 7.62 -12.00 -9.81
C ILE A 138 6.76 -10.77 -9.51
N GLU A 139 7.07 -10.06 -8.44
CA GLU A 139 6.38 -8.83 -8.09
C GLU A 139 7.01 -7.63 -8.78
N LYS A 140 8.34 -7.54 -8.70
CA LYS A 140 9.08 -6.37 -9.16
C LYS A 140 10.45 -6.73 -9.69
N ILE A 141 10.86 -6.07 -10.77
CA ILE A 141 12.22 -6.12 -11.29
C ILE A 141 12.77 -4.69 -11.32
N GLU A 142 13.72 -4.37 -10.44
CA GLU A 142 14.33 -3.04 -10.41
C GLU A 142 15.75 -3.08 -11.00
N VAL A 143 15.95 -2.26 -12.02
CA VAL A 143 17.25 -2.06 -12.67
C VAL A 143 17.75 -0.66 -12.33
N GLY A 144 18.52 -0.55 -11.26
CA GLY A 144 19.12 0.70 -10.80
C GLY A 144 20.61 0.56 -10.48
N TYR A 145 21.05 1.24 -9.42
CA TYR A 145 22.39 1.06 -8.87
C TYR A 145 22.63 -0.38 -8.38
N HIS A 146 21.54 -1.04 -7.96
CA HIS A 146 21.49 -2.46 -7.67
C HIS A 146 20.44 -3.12 -8.58
N PHE A 147 20.68 -4.40 -8.91
CA PHE A 147 19.70 -5.23 -9.60
C PHE A 147 19.00 -6.09 -8.56
N THR A 148 17.73 -5.82 -8.33
CA THR A 148 16.90 -6.48 -7.32
C THR A 148 15.67 -7.06 -7.98
N VAL A 149 15.27 -8.25 -7.52
CA VAL A 149 14.06 -8.92 -7.96
C VAL A 149 13.31 -9.36 -6.73
N THR A 150 12.05 -8.98 -6.63
CA THR A 150 11.15 -9.42 -5.56
C THR A 150 10.05 -10.31 -6.10
N PHE A 151 9.55 -11.20 -5.26
CA PHE A 151 8.47 -12.11 -5.58
C PHE A 151 7.45 -12.16 -4.46
N MET A 152 6.19 -12.36 -4.82
CA MET A 152 5.11 -12.60 -3.89
C MET A 152 4.75 -14.06 -3.84
N ILE A 153 4.40 -14.54 -2.65
CA ILE A 153 3.71 -15.80 -2.46
C ILE A 153 2.28 -15.54 -2.03
N LYS A 154 1.33 -16.30 -2.61
CA LYS A 154 -0.08 -16.31 -2.21
C LYS A 154 -0.49 -17.70 -1.76
N LYS A 155 -1.03 -17.79 -0.54
CA LYS A 155 -1.71 -18.99 -0.03
C LYS A 155 -3.07 -19.15 -0.71
N HIS A 156 -3.36 -20.34 -1.23
CA HIS A 156 -4.71 -20.72 -1.70
C HIS A 156 -5.62 -21.10 -0.54
#